data_AF-A0A7C3QL50-F1
#
_entry.id   AF-A0A7C3QL50-F1
#
_cell.length_a   1.000
_cell.length_b   1.000
_cell.length_c   1.000
_cell.angle_alpha   90.00
_cell.angle_beta   90.00
_cell.angle_gamma   90.00
#
_symmetry.space_group_name_H-M   'P 1'
#
loop_
_entity.id
_entity.type
_entity.pdbx_description
1 polymer ?
#
loop_
_entity_poly.entity_id
_entity_poly.type
_entity_poly.pdbx_seq_one_letter_code
_entity_poly.pdbx_strand_id
1 'polypeptide(L)'
;MADAKTKADWQARAEPIQKEIKQLEQELERTTGAEKERLTMKLKEAKRRLPGPLPAVCTVRNVEGERTPIHVLKRGLPEKKGERVGPTFPSALASKKITLTADMKDPRTALAKWLTDPDNPLTARVIVNRVWHYHFGRGLVETPNDFGANGAAPSHPELLDHLANEFVKSGMRLKALHRMIVTSSTYRQSSRSPNVKEAREKDADNRLLWQFPRRRLSAEEVRDALLAVADRLNLKAGGESVVIPVEKDLVNLLYDPNQWRVTPDEKEHDRRSIYLLAKRNLRLPFGQVFDQPDLQTSCPRREASTHALQALEMLNGRTANGLAEAFAKRLERDAGKDHARQVELAYRLTTGRLPTEAEKKLALEFLKEQPLREFALAMYNLNAFLYVN
;
A
#
# COMPACT_ATOMS: atom_id res chain seq x y z
N MET A 1 -6.24 10.91 -19.21
CA MET A 1 -6.00 10.20 -20.48
C MET A 1 -5.20 11.12 -21.37
N ALA A 2 -4.23 10.60 -22.13
CA ALA A 2 -3.51 11.43 -23.11
C ALA A 2 -4.50 12.04 -24.10
N ASP A 3 -4.33 13.34 -24.39
CA ASP A 3 -5.15 14.03 -25.38
C ASP A 3 -4.84 13.53 -26.80
N ALA A 4 -5.68 13.91 -27.77
CA ALA A 4 -5.56 13.44 -29.15
C ALA A 4 -4.21 13.80 -29.78
N LYS A 5 -3.65 14.96 -29.41
CA LYS A 5 -2.35 15.45 -29.89
C LYS A 5 -1.19 14.60 -29.36
N THR A 6 -1.17 14.35 -28.05
CA THR A 6 -0.18 13.49 -27.38
C THR A 6 -0.23 12.06 -27.94
N LYS A 7 -1.42 11.55 -28.27
CA LYS A 7 -1.58 10.25 -28.93
C LYS A 7 -0.94 10.22 -30.31
N ALA A 8 -1.23 11.23 -31.14
CA ALA A 8 -0.68 11.33 -32.49
C ALA A 8 0.85 11.49 -32.49
N ASP A 9 1.37 12.35 -31.61
CA ASP A 9 2.82 12.57 -31.44
C ASP A 9 3.54 11.31 -30.97
N TRP A 10 2.91 10.55 -30.06
CA TRP A 10 3.45 9.26 -29.61
C TRP A 10 3.43 8.22 -30.73
N GLN A 11 2.33 8.10 -31.47
CA GLN A 11 2.22 7.16 -32.60
C GLN A 11 3.27 7.46 -33.68
N ALA A 12 3.45 8.74 -34.06
CA ALA A 12 4.44 9.14 -35.04
C ALA A 12 5.88 8.76 -34.63
N ARG A 13 6.21 8.81 -33.33
CA ARG A 13 7.51 8.39 -32.79
C ARG A 13 7.62 6.87 -32.62
N ALA A 14 6.54 6.21 -32.24
CA ALA A 14 6.54 4.78 -31.92
C ALA A 14 6.48 3.89 -33.17
N GLU A 15 5.69 4.23 -34.18
CA GLU A 15 5.50 3.43 -35.40
C GLU A 15 6.79 3.03 -36.13
N PRO A 16 7.75 3.94 -36.42
CA PRO A 16 8.98 3.54 -37.11
C PRO A 16 9.80 2.54 -36.29
N ILE A 17 9.87 2.75 -34.97
CA ILE A 17 10.60 1.87 -34.05
C ILE A 17 9.89 0.52 -33.89
N GLN A 18 8.56 0.50 -33.87
CA GLN A 18 7.78 -0.76 -33.83
C GLN A 18 7.97 -1.59 -35.10
N LYS A 19 8.02 -0.95 -36.28
CA LYS A 19 8.32 -1.63 -37.54
C LYS A 19 9.72 -2.24 -37.52
N GLU A 20 10.72 -1.50 -37.04
CA GLU A 20 12.08 -1.99 -36.88
C GLU A 20 12.16 -3.16 -35.89
N ILE A 21 11.49 -3.07 -34.73
CA ILE A 21 11.42 -4.18 -33.75
C ILE A 21 10.82 -5.43 -34.40
N LYS A 22 9.73 -5.28 -35.18
CA LYS A 22 9.06 -6.41 -35.83
C LYS A 22 9.95 -7.05 -36.90
N GLN A 23 10.71 -6.27 -37.66
CA GLN A 23 11.69 -6.77 -38.63
C GLN A 23 12.83 -7.52 -37.93
N LEU A 24 13.39 -6.93 -36.86
CA LEU A 24 14.44 -7.56 -36.07
C LEU A 24 13.98 -8.86 -35.39
N GLU A 25 12.72 -8.94 -34.94
CA GLU A 25 12.13 -10.17 -34.39
C GLU A 25 11.97 -11.26 -35.45
N GLN A 26 11.55 -10.90 -36.67
CA GLN A 26 11.45 -11.84 -37.80
C GLN A 26 12.81 -12.34 -38.29
N GLU A 27 13.83 -11.47 -38.29
CA GLU A 27 15.21 -11.86 -38.61
C GLU A 27 15.81 -12.77 -37.52
N LEU A 28 15.55 -12.46 -36.25
CA LEU A 28 16.02 -13.27 -35.11
C LEU A 28 15.46 -14.70 -35.14
N GLU A 29 14.22 -14.89 -35.58
CA GLU A 29 13.62 -16.23 -35.74
C GLU A 29 14.31 -17.06 -36.84
N ARG A 30 14.96 -16.41 -37.81
CA ARG A 30 15.57 -17.06 -38.98
C ARG A 30 17.08 -17.27 -38.85
N THR A 31 17.71 -16.75 -37.80
CA THR A 31 19.18 -16.70 -37.67
C THR A 31 19.70 -17.49 -36.46
N THR A 32 20.80 -18.23 -36.64
CA THR A 32 21.49 -18.98 -35.59
C THR A 32 22.96 -18.55 -35.43
N GLY A 33 23.57 -18.81 -34.28
CA GLY A 33 24.98 -18.50 -34.01
C GLY A 33 25.26 -17.03 -33.61
N ALA A 34 26.47 -16.54 -33.90
CA ALA A 34 26.97 -15.22 -33.48
C ALA A 34 26.15 -14.02 -33.99
N GLU A 35 25.43 -14.20 -35.10
CA GLU A 35 24.57 -13.17 -35.69
C GLU A 35 23.26 -12.98 -34.90
N LYS A 36 22.80 -14.04 -34.21
CA LYS A 36 21.68 -13.96 -33.27
C LYS A 36 22.00 -13.07 -32.08
N GLU A 37 23.23 -13.10 -31.57
CA GLU A 37 23.65 -12.22 -30.46
C GLU A 37 23.67 -10.74 -30.89
N ARG A 38 24.20 -10.45 -32.08
CA ARG A 38 24.15 -9.10 -32.67
C ARG A 38 22.72 -8.59 -32.87
N LEU A 39 21.84 -9.41 -33.43
CA LEU A 39 20.42 -9.07 -33.61
C LEU A 39 19.70 -8.90 -32.27
N THR A 40 20.04 -9.70 -31.26
CA THR A 40 19.50 -9.54 -29.90
C THR A 40 19.92 -8.21 -29.27
N MET A 41 21.18 -7.78 -29.47
CA MET A 41 21.64 -6.46 -29.01
C MET A 41 20.93 -5.32 -29.74
N LYS A 42 20.81 -5.38 -31.08
CA LYS A 42 20.05 -4.39 -31.86
C LYS A 42 18.58 -4.33 -31.45
N LEU A 43 17.95 -5.47 -31.19
CA LEU A 43 16.57 -5.54 -30.71
C LEU A 43 16.44 -4.88 -29.33
N LYS A 44 17.42 -5.08 -28.45
CA LYS A 44 17.45 -4.44 -27.12
C LYS A 44 17.61 -2.93 -27.22
N GLU A 45 18.45 -2.43 -28.14
CA GLU A 45 18.59 -1.00 -28.41
C GLU A 45 17.33 -0.40 -29.04
N ALA A 46 16.72 -1.08 -30.01
CA ALA A 46 15.46 -0.65 -30.61
C ALA A 46 14.32 -0.57 -29.57
N LYS A 47 14.21 -1.57 -28.70
CA LYS A 47 13.25 -1.56 -27.57
C LYS A 47 13.53 -0.44 -26.57
N ARG A 48 14.79 -0.01 -26.38
CA ARG A 48 15.15 1.13 -25.52
C ARG A 48 14.77 2.49 -26.12
N ARG A 49 14.76 2.62 -27.45
CA ARG A 49 14.36 3.85 -28.14
C ARG A 49 12.84 4.03 -28.22
N LEU A 50 12.07 2.96 -28.03
CA LEU A 50 10.61 3.01 -28.07
C LEU A 50 10.12 3.99 -26.99
N PRO A 51 9.31 5.00 -27.33
CA PRO A 51 8.75 5.88 -26.32
C PRO A 51 7.86 5.06 -25.37
N GLY A 52 7.96 5.34 -24.07
CA GLY A 52 7.17 4.64 -23.04
C GLY A 52 5.67 4.69 -23.35
N PRO A 53 4.89 3.64 -23.00
CA PRO A 53 3.48 3.58 -23.31
C PRO A 53 2.72 4.81 -22.83
N LEU A 54 1.70 5.21 -23.58
CA LEU A 54 0.84 6.31 -23.16
C LEU A 54 0.17 5.97 -21.82
N PRO A 55 -0.02 6.95 -20.93
CA PRO A 55 -0.76 6.74 -19.70
C PRO A 55 -2.16 6.19 -19.97
N ALA A 56 -2.34 4.92 -19.67
CA ALA A 56 -3.59 4.20 -19.80
C ALA A 56 -4.12 3.88 -18.40
N VAL A 57 -5.44 3.93 -18.26
CA VAL A 57 -6.13 3.46 -17.06
C VAL A 57 -7.02 2.31 -17.51
N CYS A 58 -6.87 1.15 -16.89
CA CYS A 58 -7.81 0.06 -17.07
C CYS A 58 -9.15 0.49 -16.48
N THR A 59 -10.19 0.57 -17.31
CA THR A 59 -11.53 0.94 -16.86
C THR A 59 -12.51 -0.19 -17.16
N VAL A 60 -13.55 -0.29 -16.34
CA VAL A 60 -14.69 -1.17 -16.60
C VAL A 60 -15.76 -0.31 -17.25
N ARG A 61 -16.29 -0.75 -18.39
CA ARG A 61 -17.44 -0.12 -19.06
C ARG A 61 -18.59 -1.11 -19.17
N ASN A 62 -19.81 -0.60 -19.22
CA ASN A 62 -20.95 -1.40 -19.63
C ASN A 62 -20.78 -1.74 -21.12
N VAL A 63 -20.97 -3.01 -21.48
CA VAL A 63 -21.03 -3.44 -22.88
C VAL A 63 -22.51 -3.55 -23.21
N GLU A 64 -23.02 -2.61 -24.01
CA GLU A 64 -24.41 -2.61 -24.42
C GLU A 64 -24.69 -3.84 -25.31
N GLY A 65 -25.85 -4.50 -25.12
CA GLY A 65 -26.26 -5.66 -25.90
C GLY A 65 -25.75 -7.03 -25.42
N GLU A 66 -24.68 -7.10 -24.62
CA GLU A 66 -24.09 -8.35 -24.12
C GLU A 66 -24.57 -8.76 -22.72
N ARG A 67 -25.68 -8.19 -22.24
CA ARG A 67 -26.15 -8.45 -20.88
C ARG A 67 -26.94 -9.75 -20.82
N THR A 68 -26.42 -10.73 -20.06
CA THR A 68 -27.16 -11.96 -19.75
C THR A 68 -28.48 -11.63 -19.04
N PRO A 69 -29.64 -12.00 -19.59
CA PRO A 69 -30.92 -11.74 -18.94
C PRO A 69 -31.06 -12.53 -17.64
N ILE A 70 -31.52 -11.87 -16.58
CA ILE A 70 -31.69 -12.45 -15.25
C ILE A 70 -33.08 -13.09 -15.17
N HIS A 71 -33.15 -14.31 -14.63
CA HIS A 71 -34.40 -15.05 -14.46
C HIS A 71 -34.50 -15.61 -13.05
N VAL A 72 -35.73 -15.77 -12.55
CA VAL A 72 -35.99 -16.56 -11.35
C VAL A 72 -35.81 -18.03 -11.70
N LEU A 73 -34.91 -18.74 -11.00
CA LEU A 73 -34.64 -20.15 -11.25
C LEU A 73 -35.67 -21.02 -10.54
N LYS A 74 -36.41 -21.85 -11.29
CA LYS A 74 -37.39 -22.77 -10.71
C LYS A 74 -36.65 -23.84 -9.91
N ARG A 75 -36.89 -23.90 -8.60
CA ARG A 75 -36.20 -24.79 -7.65
C ARG A 75 -34.67 -24.59 -7.61
N GLY A 76 -34.18 -23.41 -8.02
CA GLY A 76 -32.75 -23.10 -8.03
C GLY A 76 -31.93 -23.77 -9.15
N LEU A 77 -32.58 -24.43 -10.12
CA LEU A 77 -31.89 -25.12 -11.21
C LEU A 77 -31.54 -24.15 -12.36
N PRO A 78 -30.25 -23.99 -12.75
CA PRO A 78 -29.83 -23.06 -13.81
C PRO A 78 -30.50 -23.29 -15.18
N GLU A 79 -30.74 -24.56 -15.51
CA GLU A 79 -31.43 -24.99 -16.73
C GLU A 79 -32.94 -24.68 -16.73
N LYS A 80 -33.56 -24.48 -15.57
CA LYS A 80 -35.02 -24.22 -15.46
C LYS A 80 -35.29 -22.74 -15.19
N LYS A 81 -35.07 -21.92 -16.21
CA LYS A 81 -35.37 -20.47 -16.19
C LYS A 81 -36.89 -20.24 -16.08
N GLY A 82 -37.28 -19.42 -15.11
CA GLY A 82 -38.65 -18.94 -14.93
C GLY A 82 -38.83 -17.52 -15.48
N GLU A 83 -39.56 -16.68 -14.75
CA GLU A 83 -39.83 -15.29 -15.13
C GLU A 83 -38.54 -14.47 -15.25
N ARG A 84 -38.45 -13.62 -16.27
CA ARG A 84 -37.36 -12.66 -16.46
C ARG A 84 -37.55 -11.49 -15.49
N VAL A 85 -36.52 -11.17 -14.71
CA VAL A 85 -36.57 -10.13 -13.69
C VAL A 85 -35.42 -9.13 -13.84
N GLY A 86 -35.63 -7.91 -13.36
CA GLY A 86 -34.57 -6.92 -13.24
C GLY A 86 -33.75 -7.10 -11.96
N PRO A 87 -32.56 -6.47 -11.87
CA PRO A 87 -31.81 -6.45 -10.63
C PRO A 87 -32.58 -5.65 -9.57
N THR A 88 -32.43 -6.06 -8.31
CA THR A 88 -33.01 -5.37 -7.15
C THR A 88 -31.96 -5.28 -6.04
N PHE A 89 -32.13 -4.33 -5.14
CA PHE A 89 -31.30 -4.25 -3.93
C PHE A 89 -31.83 -5.19 -2.85
N PRO A 90 -30.99 -5.61 -1.88
CA PRO A 90 -31.44 -6.37 -0.72
C PRO A 90 -32.52 -5.61 0.04
N SER A 91 -33.74 -6.17 0.09
CA SER A 91 -34.91 -5.52 0.68
C SER A 91 -34.75 -5.23 2.17
N ALA A 92 -34.00 -6.06 2.90
CA ALA A 92 -33.67 -5.84 4.31
C ALA A 92 -32.82 -4.58 4.58
N LEU A 93 -32.14 -4.05 3.57
CA LEU A 93 -31.27 -2.87 3.68
C LEU A 93 -31.87 -1.63 3.02
N ALA A 94 -33.00 -1.78 2.32
CA ALA A 94 -33.60 -0.71 1.56
C ALA A 94 -34.76 -0.10 2.35
N SER A 95 -34.65 1.18 2.70
CA SER A 95 -35.76 1.95 3.29
C SER A 95 -36.96 2.07 2.32
N LYS A 96 -36.71 1.91 1.01
CA LYS A 96 -37.71 1.92 -0.06
C LYS A 96 -37.45 0.78 -1.03
N LYS A 97 -38.52 0.13 -1.50
CA LYS A 97 -38.43 -0.92 -2.53
C LYS A 97 -38.07 -0.27 -3.87
N ILE A 98 -36.82 -0.41 -4.29
CA ILE A 98 -36.36 0.04 -5.61
C ILE A 98 -36.21 -1.17 -6.51
N THR A 99 -37.11 -1.30 -7.47
CA THR A 99 -37.01 -2.33 -8.52
C THR A 99 -36.50 -1.66 -9.79
N LEU A 100 -35.35 -2.12 -10.28
CA LEU A 100 -34.80 -1.64 -11.54
C LEU A 100 -35.40 -2.46 -12.68
N THR A 101 -35.67 -1.82 -13.81
CA THR A 101 -36.22 -2.51 -14.99
C THR A 101 -35.21 -3.53 -15.54
N ALA A 102 -35.72 -4.62 -16.12
CA ALA A 102 -34.88 -5.66 -16.73
C ALA A 102 -33.99 -5.11 -17.87
N ASP A 103 -34.44 -4.06 -18.53
CA ASP A 103 -33.75 -3.39 -19.65
C ASP A 103 -32.98 -2.13 -19.24
N MET A 104 -32.76 -1.91 -17.93
CA MET A 104 -31.96 -0.79 -17.46
C MET A 104 -30.55 -0.82 -18.07
N LYS A 105 -30.16 0.29 -18.71
CA LYS A 105 -28.85 0.48 -19.36
C LYS A 105 -27.68 0.46 -18.37
N ASP A 106 -27.86 1.10 -17.21
CA ASP A 106 -26.77 1.33 -16.24
C ASP A 106 -27.04 0.77 -14.83
N PRO A 107 -27.22 -0.55 -14.68
CA PRO A 107 -27.54 -1.16 -13.39
C PRO A 107 -26.44 -0.95 -12.33
N ARG A 108 -25.17 -0.91 -12.73
CA ARG A 108 -24.04 -0.65 -11.81
C ARG A 108 -24.03 0.78 -11.29
N THR A 109 -24.42 1.74 -12.13
CA THR A 109 -24.57 3.15 -11.72
C THR A 109 -25.74 3.30 -10.76
N ALA A 110 -26.86 2.61 -11.01
CA ALA A 110 -27.99 2.58 -10.07
C ALA A 110 -27.59 1.98 -8.72
N LEU A 111 -26.82 0.88 -8.72
CA LEU A 111 -26.27 0.30 -7.49
C LEU A 111 -25.34 1.26 -6.76
N ALA A 112 -24.43 1.95 -7.47
CA ALA A 112 -23.55 2.92 -6.86
C ALA A 112 -24.33 4.06 -6.19
N LYS A 113 -25.35 4.60 -6.88
CA LYS A 113 -26.24 5.64 -6.33
C LYS A 113 -26.96 5.19 -5.06
N TRP A 114 -27.49 3.97 -5.05
CA TRP A 114 -28.16 3.40 -3.87
C TRP A 114 -27.20 3.13 -2.71
N LEU A 115 -25.99 2.64 -2.99
CA LEU A 115 -24.97 2.44 -1.97
C LEU A 115 -24.57 3.77 -1.33
N THR A 116 -24.46 4.84 -2.10
CA THR A 116 -24.07 6.17 -1.61
C THR A 116 -25.27 7.05 -1.24
N ASP A 117 -26.48 6.49 -1.14
CA ASP A 117 -27.66 7.24 -0.76
C ASP A 117 -27.55 7.66 0.73
N PRO A 118 -27.85 8.92 1.09
CA PRO A 118 -27.90 9.36 2.49
C PRO A 118 -28.82 8.53 3.39
N ASP A 119 -29.89 7.95 2.83
CA ASP A 119 -30.83 7.08 3.56
C ASP A 119 -30.27 5.67 3.78
N ASN A 120 -29.10 5.33 3.19
CA ASN A 120 -28.44 4.05 3.39
C ASN A 120 -27.71 4.04 4.76
N PRO A 121 -28.14 3.22 5.72
CA PRO A 121 -27.62 3.29 7.09
C PRO A 121 -26.22 2.69 7.25
N LEU A 122 -25.73 1.91 6.28
CA LEU A 122 -24.47 1.16 6.42
C LEU A 122 -23.28 1.88 5.83
N THR A 123 -23.41 2.45 4.63
CA THR A 123 -22.25 2.98 3.89
C THR A 123 -21.48 4.03 4.68
N ALA A 124 -22.19 4.99 5.28
CA ALA A 124 -21.58 6.04 6.09
C ALA A 124 -20.88 5.47 7.35
N ARG A 125 -21.52 4.53 8.06
CA ARG A 125 -20.94 3.90 9.25
C ARG A 125 -19.70 3.08 8.90
N VAL A 126 -19.73 2.32 7.80
CA VAL A 126 -18.62 1.48 7.34
C VAL A 126 -17.41 2.34 6.95
N ILE A 127 -17.61 3.42 6.17
CA ILE A 127 -16.49 4.28 5.77
C ILE A 127 -15.92 5.07 6.95
N VAL A 128 -16.78 5.57 7.84
CA VAL A 128 -16.34 6.23 9.08
C VAL A 128 -15.50 5.31 9.93
N ASN A 129 -15.97 4.08 10.15
CA ASN A 129 -15.23 3.10 10.92
C ASN A 129 -13.89 2.73 10.28
N ARG A 130 -13.85 2.65 8.94
CA ARG A 130 -12.60 2.40 8.20
C ARG A 130 -11.61 3.54 8.38
N VAL A 131 -12.05 4.80 8.24
CA VAL A 131 -11.19 5.98 8.43
C VAL A 131 -10.71 6.06 9.88
N TRP A 132 -11.59 5.81 10.85
CA TRP A 132 -11.24 5.73 12.26
C TRP A 132 -10.17 4.66 12.52
N HIS A 133 -10.38 3.45 12.01
CA HIS A 133 -9.43 2.35 12.09
C HIS A 133 -8.04 2.72 11.55
N TYR A 134 -7.94 3.46 10.45
CA TYR A 134 -6.63 3.89 9.93
C TYR A 134 -5.90 4.90 10.82
N HIS A 135 -6.63 5.70 11.61
CA HIS A 135 -6.03 6.65 12.55
C HIS A 135 -5.63 6.00 13.87
N PHE A 136 -6.48 5.11 14.41
CA PHE A 136 -6.31 4.54 15.74
C PHE A 136 -5.84 3.07 15.74
N GLY A 137 -5.62 2.47 14.57
CA GLY A 137 -5.25 1.05 14.42
C GLY A 137 -6.40 0.06 14.68
N ARG A 138 -7.43 0.46 15.42
CA ARG A 138 -8.65 -0.33 15.70
C ARG A 138 -9.89 0.50 15.37
N GLY A 139 -10.84 -0.10 14.67
CA GLY A 139 -12.14 0.52 14.39
C GLY A 139 -13.01 0.63 15.65
N LEU A 140 -14.00 1.52 15.63
CA LEU A 140 -15.08 1.54 16.62
C LEU A 140 -15.83 0.19 16.60
N VAL A 141 -16.08 -0.32 15.39
CA VAL A 141 -16.41 -1.73 15.14
C VAL A 141 -15.12 -2.43 14.75
N GLU A 142 -14.72 -3.42 15.53
CA GLU A 142 -13.44 -4.09 15.37
C GLU A 142 -13.33 -4.86 14.06
N THR A 143 -14.44 -5.36 13.52
CA THR A 143 -14.54 -6.15 12.29
C THR A 143 -14.86 -5.24 11.08
N PRO A 144 -13.87 -4.76 10.30
CA PRO A 144 -14.11 -3.68 9.33
C PRO A 144 -14.86 -4.14 8.07
N ASN A 145 -14.90 -5.45 7.79
CA ASN A 145 -15.64 -6.06 6.68
C ASN A 145 -16.97 -6.69 7.12
N ASP A 146 -17.17 -6.94 8.40
CA ASP A 146 -18.36 -7.60 8.93
C ASP A 146 -19.07 -6.62 9.88
N PHE A 147 -20.03 -5.88 9.32
CA PHE A 147 -20.90 -4.97 10.04
C PHE A 147 -22.26 -5.64 10.31
N GLY A 148 -22.80 -5.44 11.51
CA GLY A 148 -24.10 -5.98 11.91
C GLY A 148 -23.97 -7.23 12.77
N ALA A 149 -24.93 -8.16 12.66
CA ALA A 149 -25.08 -9.29 13.59
C ALA A 149 -23.89 -10.28 13.59
N ASN A 150 -23.20 -10.42 12.46
CA ASN A 150 -22.01 -11.27 12.35
C ASN A 150 -20.71 -10.53 12.71
N GLY A 151 -20.80 -9.23 13.01
CA GLY A 151 -19.68 -8.38 13.37
C GLY A 151 -19.56 -8.14 14.87
N ALA A 152 -18.47 -7.49 15.28
CA ALA A 152 -18.33 -7.02 16.65
C ALA A 152 -19.29 -5.85 16.94
N ALA A 153 -19.78 -5.75 18.18
CA ALA A 153 -20.52 -4.58 18.62
C ALA A 153 -19.60 -3.34 18.68
N PRO A 154 -20.09 -2.15 18.27
CA PRO A 154 -19.32 -0.93 18.33
C PRO A 154 -18.91 -0.61 19.78
N SER A 155 -17.67 -0.19 19.99
CA SER A 155 -17.20 0.29 21.30
C SER A 155 -17.92 1.56 21.74
N HIS A 156 -18.22 2.46 20.80
CA HIS A 156 -18.89 3.73 21.04
C HIS A 156 -19.99 3.92 19.97
N PRO A 157 -21.20 3.36 20.16
CA PRO A 157 -22.27 3.41 19.16
C PRO A 157 -22.71 4.84 18.84
N GLU A 158 -22.89 5.69 19.87
CA GLU A 158 -23.31 7.08 19.68
C GLU A 158 -22.27 7.90 18.91
N LEU A 159 -20.97 7.67 19.17
CA LEU A 159 -19.90 8.32 18.44
C LEU A 159 -19.87 7.89 16.97
N LEU A 160 -20.05 6.59 16.70
CA LEU A 160 -20.12 6.08 15.33
C LEU A 160 -21.28 6.73 14.56
N ASP A 161 -22.44 6.84 15.20
CA ASP A 161 -23.62 7.46 14.61
C ASP A 161 -23.45 8.97 14.40
N HIS A 162 -22.86 9.66 15.37
CA HIS A 162 -22.53 11.07 15.24
C HIS A 162 -21.60 11.33 14.05
N LEU A 163 -20.48 10.59 13.97
CA LEU A 163 -19.52 10.73 12.87
C LEU A 163 -20.11 10.36 11.51
N ALA A 164 -20.97 9.32 11.44
CA ALA A 164 -21.67 8.93 10.21
C ALA A 164 -22.63 10.04 9.74
N ASN A 165 -23.41 10.61 10.64
CA ASN A 165 -24.32 11.71 10.33
C ASN A 165 -23.57 12.96 9.87
N GLU A 166 -22.48 13.34 10.55
CA GLU A 166 -21.65 14.48 10.12
C GLU A 166 -20.96 14.21 8.78
N PHE A 167 -20.54 12.98 8.52
CA PHE A 167 -20.00 12.60 7.21
C PHE A 167 -21.03 12.79 6.10
N VAL A 168 -22.27 12.33 6.28
CA VAL A 168 -23.37 12.53 5.32
C VAL A 168 -23.67 14.02 5.14
N LYS A 169 -23.86 14.79 6.23
CA LYS A 169 -24.12 16.24 6.19
C LYS A 169 -23.01 17.01 5.46
N SER A 170 -21.77 16.57 5.57
CA SER A 170 -20.62 17.21 4.89
C SER A 170 -20.55 16.93 3.38
N GLY A 171 -21.52 16.20 2.82
CA GLY A 171 -21.52 15.73 1.44
C GLY A 171 -20.59 14.53 1.21
N MET A 172 -20.42 13.67 2.22
CA MET A 172 -19.55 12.49 2.17
C MET A 172 -18.09 12.81 1.81
N ARG A 173 -17.59 13.99 2.24
CA ARG A 173 -16.22 14.42 1.95
C ARG A 173 -15.23 13.85 2.96
N LEU A 174 -14.38 12.93 2.52
CA LEU A 174 -13.35 12.31 3.37
C LEU A 174 -12.48 13.35 4.10
N LYS A 175 -12.07 14.43 3.43
CA LYS A 175 -11.26 15.49 4.07
C LYS A 175 -11.93 16.13 5.29
N ALA A 176 -13.25 16.31 5.26
CA ALA A 176 -13.99 16.87 6.39
C ALA A 176 -14.00 15.90 7.58
N LEU A 177 -14.24 14.62 7.32
CA LEU A 177 -14.17 13.55 8.33
C LEU A 177 -12.78 13.43 8.94
N HIS A 178 -11.72 13.40 8.11
CA HIS A 178 -10.34 13.41 8.60
C HIS A 178 -10.08 14.60 9.51
N ARG A 179 -10.49 15.81 9.11
CA ARG A 179 -10.31 17.03 9.91
C ARG A 179 -10.95 16.88 11.29
N MET A 180 -12.21 16.46 11.34
CA MET A 180 -12.95 16.28 12.59
C MET A 180 -12.24 15.32 13.54
N ILE A 181 -11.75 14.19 13.03
CA ILE A 181 -10.99 13.20 13.81
C ILE A 181 -9.68 13.80 14.31
N VAL A 182 -8.83 14.35 13.43
CA VAL A 182 -7.48 14.82 13.82
C VAL A 182 -7.49 16.05 14.74
N THR A 183 -8.58 16.83 14.74
CA THR A 183 -8.76 17.96 15.66
C THR A 183 -9.41 17.59 16.99
N SER A 184 -9.88 16.35 17.15
CA SER A 184 -10.52 15.87 18.38
C SER A 184 -9.54 15.89 19.57
N SER A 185 -10.07 15.87 20.79
CA SER A 185 -9.25 15.65 21.99
C SER A 185 -8.66 14.24 21.99
N THR A 186 -9.43 13.23 21.55
CA THR A 186 -9.03 11.82 21.47
C THR A 186 -7.80 11.61 20.58
N TYR A 187 -7.77 12.22 19.38
CA TYR A 187 -6.61 12.10 18.48
C TYR A 187 -5.37 12.83 19.02
N ARG A 188 -5.55 13.90 19.78
CA ARG A 188 -4.46 14.70 20.36
C ARG A 188 -3.97 14.20 21.72
N GLN A 189 -4.48 13.06 22.20
CA GLN A 189 -3.99 12.44 23.42
C GLN A 189 -2.52 12.01 23.27
N SER A 190 -1.82 11.91 24.39
CA SER A 190 -0.48 11.32 24.41
C SER A 190 -0.57 9.79 24.43
N SER A 191 0.39 9.13 23.77
CA SER A 191 0.67 7.70 23.95
C SER A 191 1.34 7.39 25.31
N ARG A 192 1.59 8.41 26.14
CA ARG A 192 2.08 8.29 27.53
C ARG A 192 1.03 8.84 28.48
N SER A 193 0.39 7.97 29.26
CA SER A 193 -0.55 8.36 30.31
C SER A 193 0.12 8.26 31.71
N PRO A 194 -0.14 9.19 32.63
CA PRO A 194 0.34 9.08 34.02
C PRO A 194 -0.35 7.95 34.78
N ASN A 195 -1.57 7.56 34.38
CA ASN A 195 -2.42 6.60 35.10
C ASN A 195 -2.43 5.21 34.42
N VAL A 196 -1.34 4.82 33.74
CA VAL A 196 -1.28 3.59 32.93
C VAL A 196 -1.62 2.33 33.72
N LYS A 197 -1.26 2.24 35.01
CA LYS A 197 -1.54 1.05 35.82
C LYS A 197 -3.05 0.83 35.99
N GLU A 198 -3.75 1.82 36.54
CA GLU A 198 -5.20 1.76 36.75
C GLU A 198 -5.96 1.61 35.41
N ALA A 199 -5.54 2.35 34.38
CA ALA A 199 -6.19 2.30 33.08
C ALA A 199 -6.06 0.92 32.41
N ARG A 200 -4.91 0.26 32.53
CA ARG A 200 -4.70 -1.11 32.01
C ARG A 200 -5.48 -2.17 32.77
N GLU A 201 -5.70 -1.99 34.07
CA GLU A 201 -6.54 -2.90 34.86
C GLU A 201 -8.00 -2.86 34.40
N LYS A 202 -8.50 -1.68 34.00
CA LYS A 202 -9.87 -1.49 33.51
C LYS A 202 -10.04 -1.80 32.02
N ASP A 203 -9.07 -1.45 31.19
CA ASP A 203 -9.11 -1.57 29.73
C ASP A 203 -7.71 -1.83 29.17
N ALA A 204 -7.24 -3.07 29.29
CA ALA A 204 -5.93 -3.49 28.82
C ALA A 204 -5.73 -3.28 27.31
N ASP A 205 -6.81 -3.42 26.52
CA ASP A 205 -6.80 -3.33 25.06
C ASP A 205 -6.90 -1.89 24.53
N ASN A 206 -7.01 -0.89 25.43
CA ASN A 206 -7.24 0.50 25.08
C ASN A 206 -8.47 0.68 24.16
N ARG A 207 -9.52 -0.13 24.35
CA ARG A 207 -10.78 -0.07 23.59
C ARG A 207 -11.51 1.27 23.81
N LEU A 208 -11.36 1.86 25.00
CA LEU A 208 -11.96 3.14 25.40
C LEU A 208 -11.06 4.34 25.06
N LEU A 209 -9.89 4.11 24.46
CA LEU A 209 -8.97 5.17 24.01
C LEU A 209 -8.59 6.13 25.14
N TRP A 210 -8.09 5.56 26.24
CA TRP A 210 -7.56 6.32 27.38
C TRP A 210 -6.14 6.83 27.15
N GLN A 211 -5.49 6.39 26.08
CA GLN A 211 -4.26 6.95 25.51
C GLN A 211 -4.27 6.79 23.99
N PHE A 212 -3.42 7.55 23.30
CA PHE A 212 -3.23 7.33 21.87
C PHE A 212 -2.53 5.96 21.63
N PRO A 213 -3.00 5.14 20.67
CA PRO A 213 -2.42 3.83 20.41
C PRO A 213 -1.11 3.95 19.64
N ARG A 214 -0.04 3.35 20.16
CA ARG A 214 1.23 3.22 19.43
C ARG A 214 1.04 2.29 18.24
N ARG A 215 1.49 2.73 17.07
CA ARG A 215 1.31 2.00 15.81
C ARG A 215 2.65 1.51 15.30
N ARG A 216 2.76 0.21 15.02
CA ARG A 216 3.91 -0.36 14.31
C ARG A 216 3.84 0.04 12.83
N LEU A 217 4.99 0.32 12.24
CA LEU A 217 5.12 0.59 10.80
C LEU A 217 4.76 -0.66 9.98
N SER A 218 4.03 -0.49 8.88
CA SER A 218 3.78 -1.57 7.92
C SER A 218 5.01 -1.82 7.03
N ALA A 219 5.06 -2.98 6.35
CA ALA A 219 6.14 -3.34 5.43
C ALA A 219 6.66 -2.19 4.53
N GLU A 220 5.75 -1.51 3.84
CA GLU A 220 6.08 -0.38 2.96
C GLU A 220 6.66 0.81 3.72
N GLU A 221 6.14 1.11 4.90
CA GLU A 221 6.62 2.20 5.75
C GLU A 221 7.98 1.88 6.36
N VAL A 222 8.24 0.63 6.75
CA VAL A 222 9.57 0.20 7.25
C VAL A 222 10.61 0.39 6.15
N ARG A 223 10.33 -0.10 4.93
CA ARG A 223 11.23 0.08 3.78
C ARG A 223 11.46 1.57 3.48
N ASP A 224 10.38 2.36 3.42
CA ASP A 224 10.48 3.78 3.12
C ASP A 224 11.20 4.56 4.23
N ALA A 225 11.05 4.17 5.50
CA ALA A 225 11.78 4.74 6.63
C ALA A 225 13.29 4.45 6.57
N LEU A 226 13.67 3.21 6.23
CA LEU A 226 15.08 2.84 5.99
C LEU A 226 15.69 3.71 4.89
N LEU A 227 14.98 3.87 3.77
CA LEU A 227 15.41 4.71 2.65
C LEU A 227 15.51 6.19 3.04
N ALA A 228 14.56 6.70 3.82
CA ALA A 228 14.54 8.10 4.25
C ALA A 228 15.71 8.42 5.20
N VAL A 229 15.97 7.55 6.17
CA VAL A 229 17.08 7.70 7.11
C VAL A 229 18.44 7.55 6.42
N ALA A 230 18.54 6.66 5.44
CA ALA A 230 19.74 6.50 4.62
C ALA A 230 19.96 7.64 3.59
N ASP A 231 19.04 8.61 3.48
CA ASP A 231 19.08 9.68 2.45
C ASP A 231 19.07 9.14 1.01
N ARG A 232 18.36 8.02 0.80
CA ARG A 232 18.20 7.37 -0.50
C ARG A 232 16.78 7.46 -1.07
N LEU A 233 15.80 7.84 -0.25
CA LEU A 233 14.40 7.86 -0.66
C LEU A 233 14.17 8.79 -1.86
N ASN A 234 13.77 8.20 -2.98
CA ASN A 234 13.39 8.94 -4.18
C ASN A 234 11.90 9.36 -4.09
N LEU A 235 11.68 10.67 -4.00
CA LEU A 235 10.35 11.29 -3.84
C LEU A 235 9.60 11.54 -5.17
N LYS A 236 10.14 11.09 -6.32
CA LYS A 236 9.48 11.22 -7.62
C LYS A 236 8.07 10.64 -7.58
N ALA A 237 7.09 11.48 -7.90
CA ALA A 237 5.68 11.13 -7.88
C ALA A 237 5.15 10.78 -9.28
N GLY A 238 4.23 9.81 -9.34
CA GLY A 238 3.58 9.38 -10.58
C GLY A 238 4.50 8.56 -11.50
N GLY A 239 4.08 8.35 -12.75
CA GLY A 239 4.82 7.51 -13.70
C GLY A 239 4.52 6.01 -13.52
N GLU A 240 5.26 5.19 -14.26
CA GLU A 240 5.11 3.74 -14.26
C GLU A 240 5.53 3.09 -12.94
N SER A 241 4.97 1.91 -12.68
CA SER A 241 5.39 1.09 -11.56
C SER A 241 6.85 0.65 -11.72
N VAL A 242 7.61 0.72 -10.63
CA VAL A 242 9.00 0.29 -10.59
C VAL A 242 9.08 -1.19 -10.23
N VAL A 243 9.91 -1.93 -10.96
CA VAL A 243 10.20 -3.33 -10.69
C VAL A 243 11.62 -3.43 -10.14
N ILE A 244 11.74 -3.81 -8.87
CA ILE A 244 13.03 -3.98 -8.21
C ILE A 244 13.61 -5.38 -8.47
N PRO A 245 14.94 -5.54 -8.41
CA PRO A 245 15.55 -6.86 -8.47
C PRO A 245 15.10 -7.74 -7.28
N VAL A 246 14.81 -9.00 -7.58
CA VAL A 246 14.52 -10.07 -6.60
C VAL A 246 15.33 -11.31 -6.99
N GLU A 247 15.36 -12.33 -6.14
CA GLU A 247 16.04 -13.59 -6.42
C GLU A 247 15.52 -14.24 -7.71
N LYS A 248 16.43 -14.76 -8.54
CA LYS A 248 16.09 -15.35 -9.84
C LYS A 248 15.09 -16.51 -9.70
N ASP A 249 15.23 -17.30 -8.64
CA ASP A 249 14.34 -18.44 -8.38
C ASP A 249 12.89 -17.99 -8.17
N LEU A 250 12.67 -16.85 -7.51
CA LEU A 250 11.32 -16.28 -7.35
C LEU A 250 10.72 -15.84 -8.68
N VAL A 251 11.54 -15.29 -9.59
CA VAL A 251 11.10 -14.91 -10.93
C VAL A 251 10.75 -16.14 -11.76
N ASN A 252 11.51 -17.23 -11.61
CA ASN A 252 11.29 -18.48 -12.34
C ASN A 252 10.01 -19.23 -11.90
N LEU A 253 9.47 -18.93 -10.72
CA LEU A 253 8.17 -19.45 -10.27
C LEU A 253 6.97 -18.77 -10.97
N LEU A 254 7.20 -17.68 -11.71
CA LEU A 254 6.16 -17.06 -12.51
C LEU A 254 5.85 -17.90 -13.75
N TYR A 255 4.58 -17.86 -14.19
CA TYR A 255 4.16 -18.48 -15.45
C TYR A 255 4.99 -18.01 -16.65
N ASP A 256 5.36 -16.72 -16.67
CA ASP A 256 6.29 -16.16 -17.65
C ASP A 256 7.29 -15.24 -16.91
N PRO A 257 8.58 -15.60 -16.86
CA PRO A 257 9.63 -14.79 -16.25
C PRO A 257 9.71 -13.35 -16.81
N ASN A 258 9.29 -13.13 -18.06
CA ASN A 258 9.27 -11.79 -18.66
C ASN A 258 8.26 -10.84 -18.00
N GLN A 259 7.39 -11.36 -17.14
CA GLN A 259 6.46 -10.54 -16.37
C GLN A 259 7.15 -9.78 -15.23
N TRP A 260 8.43 -10.07 -14.92
CA TRP A 260 9.23 -9.36 -13.91
C TRP A 260 10.48 -8.72 -14.54
N ARG A 261 10.26 -7.70 -15.36
CA ARG A 261 11.35 -6.92 -15.97
C ARG A 261 11.82 -5.83 -15.03
N VAL A 262 12.96 -6.05 -14.39
CA VAL A 262 13.60 -5.08 -13.51
C VAL A 262 13.77 -3.74 -14.25
N THR A 263 13.36 -2.66 -13.59
CA THR A 263 13.51 -1.30 -14.12
C THR A 263 15.00 -1.02 -14.33
N PRO A 264 15.45 -0.65 -15.55
CA PRO A 264 16.89 -0.52 -15.83
C PRO A 264 17.60 0.59 -15.03
N ASP A 265 16.88 1.66 -14.67
CA ASP A 265 17.44 2.75 -13.87
C ASP A 265 17.40 2.40 -12.38
N GLU A 266 18.57 2.15 -11.80
CA GLU A 266 18.73 1.82 -10.38
C GLU A 266 18.28 2.97 -9.46
N LYS A 267 18.31 4.23 -9.92
CA LYS A 267 17.84 5.37 -9.12
C LYS A 267 16.33 5.35 -8.88
N GLU A 268 15.58 4.64 -9.71
CA GLU A 268 14.14 4.45 -9.53
C GLU A 268 13.85 3.38 -8.47
N HIS A 269 14.80 2.48 -8.16
CA HIS A 269 14.57 1.37 -7.21
C HIS A 269 14.33 1.86 -5.79
N ASP A 270 14.84 3.04 -5.43
CA ASP A 270 14.68 3.65 -4.10
C ASP A 270 13.44 4.54 -3.99
N ARG A 271 12.49 4.41 -4.93
CA ARG A 271 11.20 5.11 -4.82
C ARG A 271 10.37 4.59 -3.67
N ARG A 272 9.47 5.46 -3.18
CA ARG A 272 8.45 5.09 -2.19
C ARG A 272 7.77 3.79 -2.58
N SER A 273 7.58 2.91 -1.62
CA SER A 273 7.10 1.54 -1.83
C SER A 273 5.75 1.47 -2.56
N ILE A 274 4.93 2.53 -2.46
CA ILE A 274 3.66 2.68 -3.21
C ILE A 274 3.83 2.67 -4.74
N TYR A 275 5.02 2.99 -5.25
CA TYR A 275 5.33 2.97 -6.68
C TYR A 275 5.91 1.64 -7.16
N LEU A 276 6.15 0.69 -6.25
CA LEU A 276 6.61 -0.64 -6.66
C LEU A 276 5.48 -1.44 -7.29
N LEU A 277 5.83 -2.29 -8.26
CA LEU A 277 4.87 -3.17 -8.90
C LEU A 277 4.27 -4.16 -7.88
N ALA A 278 2.96 -4.06 -7.65
CA ALA A 278 2.20 -5.06 -6.91
C ALA A 278 1.74 -6.16 -7.88
N LYS A 279 2.31 -7.36 -7.77
CA LYS A 279 1.96 -8.51 -8.61
C LYS A 279 1.33 -9.62 -7.76
N ARG A 280 0.12 -10.06 -8.14
CA ARG A 280 -0.66 -11.06 -7.39
C ARG A 280 0.11 -12.33 -7.00
N ASN A 281 0.98 -12.82 -7.88
CA ASN A 281 1.70 -14.09 -7.71
C ASN A 281 3.17 -13.94 -7.31
N LEU A 282 3.64 -12.70 -7.07
CA LEU A 282 5.00 -12.46 -6.58
C LEU A 282 4.95 -11.30 -5.58
N ARG A 283 5.20 -11.62 -4.31
CA ARG A 283 5.38 -10.63 -3.25
C ARG A 283 6.87 -10.42 -3.01
N LEU A 284 7.23 -9.20 -2.64
CA LEU A 284 8.62 -8.88 -2.34
C LEU A 284 9.03 -9.57 -1.03
N PRO A 285 10.18 -10.28 -0.96
CA PRO A 285 10.59 -11.03 0.24
C PRO A 285 10.61 -10.18 1.50
N PHE A 286 11.20 -8.99 1.43
CA PHE A 286 11.18 -8.03 2.54
C PHE A 286 9.75 -7.70 2.97
N GLY A 287 8.85 -7.43 2.02
CA GLY A 287 7.45 -7.15 2.33
C GLY A 287 6.75 -8.30 3.02
N GLN A 288 6.98 -9.55 2.57
CA GLN A 288 6.40 -10.75 3.18
C GLN A 288 6.82 -10.91 4.65
N VAL A 289 8.10 -10.66 4.96
CA VAL A 289 8.61 -10.76 6.33
C VAL A 289 7.93 -9.73 7.26
N PHE A 290 7.57 -8.56 6.75
CA PHE A 290 6.91 -7.49 7.50
C PHE A 290 5.38 -7.44 7.31
N ASP A 291 4.75 -8.61 7.17
CA ASP A 291 3.29 -8.77 7.12
C ASP A 291 2.61 -8.03 5.95
N GLN A 292 3.29 -7.87 4.81
CA GLN A 292 2.65 -7.31 3.61
C GLN A 292 1.44 -8.19 3.22
N PRO A 293 0.25 -7.58 3.00
CA PRO A 293 -0.95 -8.31 2.68
C PRO A 293 -0.79 -9.26 1.49
N ASP A 294 -1.49 -10.38 1.57
CA ASP A 294 -1.63 -11.26 0.41
C ASP A 294 -2.37 -10.52 -0.71
N LEU A 295 -1.84 -10.58 -1.92
CA LEU A 295 -2.38 -9.88 -3.09
C LEU A 295 -3.47 -10.69 -3.81
N GLN A 296 -3.80 -11.89 -3.32
CA GLN A 296 -4.87 -12.76 -3.81
C GLN A 296 -6.16 -12.61 -3.03
N THR A 297 -6.11 -12.14 -1.78
CA THR A 297 -7.26 -12.02 -0.89
C THR A 297 -7.52 -10.57 -0.46
N SER A 298 -8.74 -10.29 -0.02
CA SER A 298 -9.07 -8.97 0.54
C SER A 298 -8.47 -8.84 1.94
N CYS A 299 -7.79 -7.73 2.22
CA CYS A 299 -7.21 -7.42 3.52
C CYS A 299 -7.97 -6.26 4.20
N PRO A 300 -8.94 -6.55 5.09
CA PRO A 300 -9.70 -5.51 5.78
C PRO A 300 -8.88 -4.72 6.81
N ARG A 301 -8.00 -5.44 7.50
CA ARG A 301 -7.10 -4.96 8.53
C ARG A 301 -5.74 -5.55 8.23
N ARG A 302 -4.70 -4.72 8.33
CA ARG A 302 -3.32 -5.19 8.26
C ARG A 302 -2.94 -5.71 9.63
N GLU A 303 -2.55 -6.97 9.70
CA GLU A 303 -1.97 -7.53 10.91
C GLU A 303 -0.58 -6.92 11.13
N ALA A 304 -0.20 -6.78 12.40
CA ALA A 304 1.12 -6.32 12.79
C ALA A 304 1.67 -7.34 13.79
N SER A 305 2.63 -8.14 13.34
CA SER A 305 3.24 -9.17 14.16
C SER A 305 4.65 -8.76 14.62
N THR A 306 5.14 -9.47 15.63
CA THR A 306 6.54 -9.40 16.09
C THR A 306 7.09 -10.81 16.12
N HIS A 307 7.81 -11.20 15.08
CA HIS A 307 8.42 -12.54 15.00
C HIS A 307 9.91 -12.48 14.69
N ALA A 308 10.63 -13.54 15.06
CA ALA A 308 12.08 -13.62 14.96
C ALA A 308 12.61 -13.35 13.54
N LEU A 309 11.89 -13.80 12.50
CA LEU A 309 12.31 -13.56 11.10
C LEU A 309 12.39 -12.07 10.74
N GLN A 310 11.56 -11.19 11.33
CA GLN A 310 11.66 -9.74 11.09
C GLN A 310 12.96 -9.17 11.66
N ALA A 311 13.34 -9.59 12.87
CA ALA A 311 14.60 -9.18 13.48
C ALA A 311 15.79 -9.72 12.67
N LEU A 312 15.74 -10.99 12.22
CA LEU A 312 16.78 -11.58 11.39
C LEU A 312 16.91 -10.91 10.03
N GLU A 313 15.80 -10.51 9.39
CA GLU A 313 15.81 -9.74 8.14
C GLU A 313 16.40 -8.34 8.33
N MET A 314 16.14 -7.67 9.46
CA MET A 314 16.77 -6.38 9.76
C MET A 314 18.26 -6.48 10.06
N LEU A 315 18.71 -7.58 10.67
CA LEU A 315 20.12 -7.79 10.99
C LEU A 315 20.93 -8.29 9.79
N ASN A 316 20.39 -9.22 9.01
CA ASN A 316 21.16 -9.96 7.99
C ASN A 316 20.68 -9.68 6.56
N GLY A 317 19.49 -9.09 6.38
CA GLY A 317 18.91 -8.83 5.08
C GLY A 317 19.74 -7.86 4.26
N ARG A 318 19.78 -8.07 2.94
CA ARG A 318 20.56 -7.24 2.00
C ARG A 318 20.09 -5.79 2.00
N THR A 319 18.77 -5.58 2.10
CA THR A 319 18.17 -4.24 2.12
C THR A 319 18.63 -3.45 3.34
N ALA A 320 18.49 -4.01 4.55
CA ALA A 320 18.89 -3.33 5.78
C ALA A 320 20.40 -3.04 5.82
N ASN A 321 21.22 -4.02 5.46
CA ASN A 321 22.68 -3.88 5.44
C ASN A 321 23.17 -2.86 4.39
N GLY A 322 22.62 -2.89 3.17
CA GLY A 322 22.97 -1.93 2.13
C GLY A 322 22.55 -0.50 2.48
N LEU A 323 21.42 -0.33 3.18
CA LEU A 323 20.95 0.97 3.66
C LEU A 323 21.67 1.42 4.94
N ALA A 324 22.21 0.51 5.75
CA ALA A 324 23.02 0.85 6.92
C ALA A 324 24.38 1.44 6.49
N GLU A 325 24.97 0.91 5.43
CA GLU A 325 26.18 1.47 4.81
C GLU A 325 25.93 2.90 4.27
N ALA A 326 24.82 3.10 3.57
CA ALA A 326 24.44 4.43 3.08
C ALA A 326 24.15 5.40 4.25
N PHE A 327 23.52 4.92 5.31
CA PHE A 327 23.24 5.72 6.51
C PHE A 327 24.52 6.10 7.26
N ALA A 328 25.49 5.20 7.42
CA ALA A 328 26.79 5.53 8.00
C ALA A 328 27.50 6.64 7.20
N LYS A 329 27.51 6.56 5.87
CA LYS A 329 28.06 7.62 5.00
C LYS A 329 27.33 8.95 5.17
N ARG A 330 26.01 8.92 5.33
CA ARG A 330 25.23 10.12 5.65
C ARG A 330 25.67 10.74 6.98
N LEU A 331 25.82 9.93 8.02
CA LEU A 331 26.26 10.41 9.34
C LEU A 331 27.64 11.06 9.27
N GLU A 332 28.59 10.47 8.56
CA GLU A 332 29.93 11.07 8.34
C GLU A 332 29.85 12.39 7.55
N ARG A 333 29.03 12.43 6.50
CA ARG A 333 28.84 13.62 5.66
C ARG A 333 28.22 14.78 6.44
N ASP A 334 27.17 14.51 7.21
CA ASP A 334 26.34 15.53 7.84
C ASP A 334 26.84 15.94 9.24
N ALA A 335 27.50 15.04 9.98
CA ALA A 335 28.02 15.28 11.33
C ALA A 335 29.56 15.33 11.42
N GLY A 336 30.27 15.03 10.33
CA GLY A 336 31.73 14.97 10.31
C GLY A 336 32.27 13.71 11.01
N LYS A 337 33.51 13.80 11.52
CA LYS A 337 34.20 12.69 12.21
C LYS A 337 33.95 12.62 13.72
N ASP A 338 33.10 13.49 14.26
CA ASP A 338 32.78 13.52 15.68
C ASP A 338 31.67 12.51 16.02
N HIS A 339 32.05 11.42 16.69
CA HIS A 339 31.12 10.36 17.10
C HIS A 339 29.96 10.89 17.96
N ALA A 340 30.17 11.90 18.81
CA ALA A 340 29.09 12.43 19.64
C ALA A 340 28.00 13.09 18.78
N ARG A 341 28.39 13.85 17.75
CA ARG A 341 27.45 14.47 16.81
C ARG A 341 26.79 13.45 15.89
N GLN A 342 27.55 12.42 15.46
CA GLN A 342 27.00 11.31 14.67
C GLN A 342 25.91 10.55 15.46
N VAL A 343 26.15 10.26 16.73
CA VAL A 343 25.16 9.60 17.61
C VAL A 343 23.92 10.47 17.75
N GLU A 344 24.06 11.77 18.05
CA GLU A 344 22.91 12.68 18.16
C GLU A 344 22.09 12.76 16.88
N LEU A 345 22.76 12.85 15.72
CA LEU A 345 22.10 12.87 14.42
C LEU A 345 21.38 11.54 14.15
N ALA A 346 22.01 10.41 14.46
CA ALA A 346 21.43 9.08 14.24
C ALA A 346 20.14 8.87 15.03
N TYR A 347 20.13 9.27 16.31
CA TYR A 347 18.94 9.20 17.16
C TYR A 347 17.83 10.14 16.67
N ARG A 348 18.16 11.37 16.23
CA ARG A 348 17.17 12.29 15.68
C ARG A 348 16.51 11.74 14.42
N LEU A 349 17.30 11.15 13.51
CA LEU A 349 16.80 10.62 12.25
C LEU A 349 15.98 9.33 12.43
N THR A 350 16.37 8.45 13.34
CA THR A 350 15.69 7.14 13.53
C THR A 350 14.57 7.16 14.55
N THR A 351 14.70 7.96 15.62
CA THR A 351 13.74 7.96 16.75
C THR A 351 12.98 9.27 16.91
N GLY A 352 13.34 10.32 16.15
CA GLY A 352 12.71 11.64 16.25
C GLY A 352 13.07 12.43 17.50
N ARG A 353 14.05 11.98 18.31
CA ARG A 353 14.49 12.64 19.54
C ARG A 353 16.01 12.58 19.71
N LEU A 354 16.53 13.32 20.67
CA LEU A 354 17.91 13.18 21.13
C LEU A 354 18.09 11.90 21.98
N PRO A 355 19.30 11.32 22.00
CA PRO A 355 19.63 10.24 22.92
C PRO A 355 19.58 10.76 24.37
N THR A 356 19.22 9.88 25.30
CA THR A 356 19.46 10.11 26.73
C THR A 356 20.96 9.99 27.04
N GLU A 357 21.41 10.48 28.20
CA GLU A 357 22.83 10.37 28.60
C GLU A 357 23.32 8.91 28.63
N ALA A 358 22.48 7.98 29.10
CA ALA A 358 22.81 6.55 29.12
C ALA A 358 22.94 5.97 27.71
N GLU A 359 22.00 6.30 26.81
CA GLU A 359 22.03 5.88 25.41
C GLU A 359 23.22 6.46 24.66
N LYS A 360 23.56 7.74 24.91
CA LYS A 360 24.71 8.41 24.32
C LYS A 360 26.02 7.76 24.77
N LYS A 361 26.15 7.48 26.07
CA LYS A 361 27.32 6.79 26.61
C LYS A 361 27.49 5.40 25.98
N LEU A 362 26.42 4.59 25.94
CA LEU A 362 26.45 3.25 25.35
C LEU A 362 26.82 3.28 23.86
N ALA A 363 26.25 4.21 23.10
CA ALA A 363 26.55 4.37 21.68
C ALA A 363 28.02 4.77 21.43
N LEU A 364 28.56 5.67 22.25
CA LEU A 364 29.96 6.08 22.16
C LEU A 364 30.92 4.96 22.56
N GLU A 365 30.55 4.11 23.53
CA GLU A 365 31.31 2.90 23.88
C GLU A 365 31.29 1.90 22.72
N PHE A 366 30.13 1.65 22.12
CA PHE A 366 30.00 0.77 20.95
C PHE A 366 30.87 1.23 19.76
N LEU A 367 30.88 2.52 19.46
CA LEU A 367 31.67 3.11 18.35
C LEU A 367 33.19 3.09 18.58
N LYS A 368 33.67 2.71 19.77
CA LYS A 368 35.10 2.45 19.98
C LYS A 368 35.54 1.10 19.43
N GLU A 369 34.64 0.13 19.44
CA GLU A 369 34.93 -1.26 19.07
C GLU A 369 34.40 -1.63 17.68
N GLN A 370 33.32 -0.96 17.24
CA GLN A 370 32.59 -1.29 16.03
C GLN A 370 32.55 -0.12 15.04
N PRO A 371 32.53 -0.40 13.73
CA PRO A 371 32.46 0.65 12.72
C PRO A 371 31.07 1.30 12.68
N LEU A 372 31.01 2.52 12.14
CA LEU A 372 29.78 3.30 12.06
C LEU A 372 28.64 2.58 11.29
N ARG A 373 28.97 1.70 10.34
CA ARG A 373 27.99 0.84 9.64
C ARG A 373 27.23 -0.07 10.61
N GLU A 374 27.93 -0.71 11.55
CA GLU A 374 27.29 -1.60 12.53
C GLU A 374 26.44 -0.79 13.52
N PHE A 375 26.88 0.42 13.86
CA PHE A 375 26.07 1.34 14.66
C PHE A 375 24.80 1.77 13.91
N ALA A 376 24.90 2.14 12.63
CA ALA A 376 23.77 2.46 11.78
C ALA A 376 22.76 1.30 11.69
N LEU A 377 23.26 0.06 11.57
CA LEU A 377 22.44 -1.15 11.58
C LEU A 377 21.74 -1.36 12.94
N ALA A 378 22.46 -1.14 14.04
CA ALA A 378 21.88 -1.22 15.38
C ALA A 378 20.75 -0.20 15.58
N MET A 379 20.87 1.01 15.03
CA MET A 379 19.84 2.04 15.10
C MET A 379 18.54 1.62 14.39
N TYR A 380 18.63 0.90 13.26
CA TYR A 380 17.46 0.33 12.59
C TYR A 380 16.76 -0.77 13.40
N ASN A 381 17.49 -1.44 14.29
CA ASN A 381 16.97 -2.52 15.12
C ASN A 381 16.42 -2.04 16.47
N LEU A 382 16.40 -0.73 16.72
CA LEU A 382 15.71 -0.16 17.88
C LEU A 382 14.20 -0.33 17.74
N ASN A 383 13.53 -0.70 18.84
CA ASN A 383 12.06 -0.69 18.88
C ASN A 383 11.50 0.69 18.52
N ALA A 384 12.16 1.78 18.90
CA ALA A 384 11.72 3.13 18.58
C ALA A 384 11.70 3.44 17.06
N PHE A 385 12.46 2.70 16.24
CA PHE A 385 12.47 2.86 14.79
C PHE A 385 11.21 2.29 14.12
N LEU A 386 10.65 1.22 14.69
CA LEU A 386 9.51 0.48 14.10
C LEU A 386 8.14 0.98 14.56
N TYR A 387 8.07 1.94 15.48
CA TYR A 387 6.81 2.40 16.06
C TYR A 387 6.67 3.91 15.97
N VAL A 388 5.45 4.35 15.64
CA VAL A 388 5.02 5.75 15.67
C VAL A 388 4.05 5.94 16.82
N ASN A 389 4.20 7.04 17.55
CA ASN A 389 3.38 7.39 18.71
C ASN A 389 2.17 8.24 18.36
#